data_AF-A0A3N5QN47-F1
#
_entry.id   AF-A0A3N5QN47-F1
#
_cell.length_a   1.000
_cell.length_b   1.000
_cell.length_c   1.000
_cell.angle_alpha   90.00
_cell.angle_beta   90.00
_cell.angle_gamma   90.00
#
_symmetry.space_group_name_H-M   'P 1'
#
loop_
_entity.id
_entity.type
_entity.pdbx_description
1 polymer ?
#
loop_
_entity_poly.entity_id
_entity_poly.type
_entity_poly.pdbx_seq_one_letter_code
_entity_poly.pdbx_strand_id
1 'polypeptide(L)' 'MKKNKLIWFGLAFLLTFEPCWADNKVRATGKATIYKNFTQIARDRALDNAKRLAVEQSVQIFIKSETLVQNYE' A
#
# COMPACT_ATOMS: atom_id res chain seq x y z
N MET A 1 -19.12 -46.63 18.88
CA MET A 1 -19.06 -45.24 19.44
C MET A 1 -17.75 -44.49 19.20
N LYS A 2 -16.58 -45.12 18.98
CA LYS A 2 -15.29 -44.40 18.79
C LYS A 2 -15.19 -43.60 17.47
N LYS A 3 -15.83 -44.07 16.38
CA LYS A 3 -15.80 -43.40 15.06
C LYS A 3 -16.49 -42.02 15.04
N ASN A 4 -17.61 -41.86 15.78
CA ASN A 4 -18.30 -40.56 15.88
C ASN A 4 -17.47 -39.50 16.64
N LYS A 5 -16.68 -39.91 17.63
CA LYS A 5 -15.80 -38.97 18.36
C LYS A 5 -14.67 -38.45 17.48
N LEU A 6 -14.16 -39.27 16.55
CA LEU A 6 -13.13 -38.86 15.59
C LEU A 6 -13.65 -37.82 14.60
N ILE A 7 -14.90 -37.98 14.14
CA ILE A 7 -15.57 -37.02 13.25
C ILE A 7 -15.78 -35.67 13.95
N TRP A 8 -16.25 -35.70 15.20
CA TRP A 8 -16.41 -34.49 16.00
C TRP A 8 -15.08 -33.79 16.30
N PHE A 9 -14.00 -34.55 16.51
CA PHE A 9 -12.66 -33.99 16.71
C PHE A 9 -12.12 -33.36 15.43
N GLY A 10 -12.35 -33.98 14.27
CA GLY A 10 -11.98 -33.42 12.97
C GLY A 10 -12.77 -32.15 12.62
N LEU A 11 -14.06 -32.10 12.95
CA LEU A 11 -14.89 -30.92 12.73
C LEU A 11 -14.46 -29.75 13.64
N ALA A 12 -14.12 -30.03 14.90
CA ALA A 12 -13.60 -29.02 15.82
C ALA A 12 -12.23 -28.48 15.37
N PHE A 13 -11.36 -29.33 14.81
CA PHE A 13 -10.06 -28.91 14.28
C PHE A 13 -10.16 -28.07 13.00
N LEU A 14 -11.21 -28.28 12.19
CA LEU A 14 -11.46 -27.46 11.00
C LEU A 14 -11.91 -26.04 11.36
N LEU A 15 -12.60 -25.87 12.51
CA LEU A 15 -13.14 -24.61 12.99
C LEU A 15 -12.10 -23.66 13.63
N THR A 16 -10.87 -24.14 13.88
CA THR A 16 -9.79 -23.32 14.48
C THR A 16 -8.88 -22.66 13.45
N PHE A 17 -9.10 -22.87 12.15
CA PHE A 17 -8.36 -22.17 11.10
C PHE A 17 -8.95 -20.77 10.92
N GLU A 18 -8.48 -19.80 11.71
CA GLU A 18 -8.71 -18.41 11.38
C GLU A 18 -7.79 -17.99 10.22
N PRO A 19 -8.32 -17.28 9.20
CA PRO A 19 -7.46 -16.70 8.17
C PRO A 19 -6.58 -15.64 8.83
N CYS A 20 -5.27 -15.87 8.85
CA CYS A 20 -4.30 -14.82 9.17
C CYS A 20 -4.34 -13.80 8.02
N TRP A 21 -5.05 -12.70 8.23
CA TRP A 21 -5.06 -11.59 7.28
C TRP A 21 -3.65 -11.02 7.22
N ALA A 22 -2.99 -11.15 6.07
CA ALA A 22 -1.69 -10.55 5.85
C ALA A 22 -1.78 -9.02 6.04
N ASP A 23 -0.92 -8.47 6.90
CA ASP A 23 -0.85 -7.05 7.17
C ASP A 23 -0.34 -6.32 5.92
N ASN A 24 -1.25 -5.64 5.21
CA ASN A 24 -0.96 -4.93 3.97
C ASN A 24 -0.24 -3.60 4.26
N LYS A 25 1.02 -3.68 4.71
CA LYS A 25 1.86 -2.50 4.88
C LYS A 25 2.49 -2.09 3.57
N VAL A 26 2.22 -0.86 3.15
CA VAL A 26 2.83 -0.26 1.96
C VAL A 26 3.95 0.69 2.38
N ARG A 27 5.13 0.52 1.79
CA ARG A 27 6.30 1.38 2.04
C ARG A 27 6.64 2.18 0.78
N ALA A 28 6.35 3.47 0.82
CA ALA A 28 6.69 4.40 -0.26
C ALA A 28 7.80 5.38 0.16
N THR A 29 8.68 5.71 -0.78
CA THR A 29 9.77 6.68 -0.58
C THR A 29 9.66 7.79 -1.62
N GLY A 30 9.36 9.01 -1.16
CA GLY A 30 9.27 10.19 -2.02
C GLY A 30 10.59 10.95 -2.09
N LYS A 31 10.81 11.63 -3.22
CA LYS A 31 12.00 12.46 -3.47
C LYS A 31 11.57 13.79 -4.10
N ALA A 32 12.32 14.85 -3.79
CA ALA A 32 12.15 16.15 -4.42
C ALA A 32 13.48 16.90 -4.49
N THR A 33 13.66 17.69 -5.54
CA THR A 33 14.85 18.51 -5.76
C THR A 33 14.82 19.75 -4.87
N ILE A 34 15.94 20.08 -4.25
CA ILE A 34 16.11 21.30 -3.47
C ILE A 34 16.42 22.45 -4.43
N TYR A 35 15.55 23.46 -4.49
CA TYR A 35 15.78 24.68 -5.25
C TYR A 35 16.17 25.82 -4.31
N LYS A 36 17.25 26.53 -4.63
CA LYS A 36 17.69 27.75 -3.93
C LYS A 36 17.72 27.62 -2.39
N ASN A 37 18.16 26.46 -1.91
CA ASN A 37 18.25 26.14 -0.47
C ASN A 37 16.92 26.10 0.30
N PHE A 38 15.77 26.06 -0.39
CA PHE A 38 14.45 25.91 0.22
C PHE A 38 14.20 24.46 0.64
N THR A 39 14.87 24.04 1.71
CA THR A 39 14.81 22.67 2.24
C THR A 39 13.43 22.29 2.78
N GLN A 40 12.69 23.24 3.37
CA GLN A 40 11.30 23.02 3.80
C GLN A 40 10.39 22.68 2.62
N ILE A 41 10.41 23.51 1.57
CA ILE A 41 9.58 23.29 0.37
C ILE A 41 9.94 21.96 -0.31
N ALA A 42 11.24 21.64 -0.37
CA ALA A 42 11.69 20.35 -0.91
C ALA A 42 11.21 19.17 -0.04
N ARG A 43 11.23 19.30 1.28
CA ARG A 43 10.70 18.27 2.19
C ARG A 43 9.19 18.07 1.98
N ASP A 44 8.43 19.15 1.88
CA ASP A 44 6.98 19.08 1.69
C ASP A 44 6.63 18.41 0.36
N ARG A 45 7.35 18.75 -0.71
CA ARG A 45 7.22 18.08 -2.02
C ARG A 45 7.65 16.62 -1.98
N ALA A 46 8.70 16.27 -1.23
CA ALA A 46 9.12 14.88 -1.08
C ALA A 46 8.07 14.07 -0.31
N LEU A 47 7.45 14.65 0.72
CA LEU A 47 6.34 14.03 1.46
C LEU A 47 5.11 13.83 0.58
N ASP A 48 4.76 14.83 -0.22
CA ASP A 48 3.63 14.72 -1.16
C ASP A 48 3.86 13.60 -2.19
N ASN A 49 5.06 13.55 -2.77
CA ASN A 49 5.46 12.47 -3.66
C ASN A 49 5.40 11.08 -2.98
N ALA A 50 5.86 10.98 -1.72
CA ALA A 50 5.79 9.74 -0.95
C ALA A 50 4.34 9.28 -0.72
N LYS A 51 3.44 10.20 -0.40
CA LYS A 51 2.00 9.92 -0.21
C LYS A 51 1.36 9.45 -1.51
N ARG A 52 1.63 10.13 -2.63
CA ARG A 52 1.12 9.70 -3.94
C ARG A 52 1.59 8.28 -4.26
N LEU A 53 2.88 8.00 -4.14
CA LEU A 53 3.43 6.67 -4.38
C LEU A 53 2.84 5.60 -3.44
N ALA A 54 2.53 5.94 -2.19
CA ALA A 54 1.87 5.03 -1.26
C ALA A 54 0.46 4.65 -1.72
N VAL A 55 -0.30 5.62 -2.24
CA VAL A 55 -1.64 5.40 -2.78
C VAL A 55 -1.58 4.62 -4.10
N GLU A 56 -0.63 4.95 -4.98
CA GLU A 56 -0.41 4.23 -6.23
C GLU A 56 -0.06 2.76 -5.97
N GLN A 57 0.78 2.49 -4.98
CA GLN A 57 1.16 1.12 -4.59
C GLN A 57 0.03 0.35 -3.89
N SER A 58 -0.81 1.03 -3.09
CA SER A 58 -1.93 0.37 -2.41
C SER A 58 -3.08 0.04 -3.35
N VAL A 59 -3.34 0.90 -4.33
CA VAL A 59 -4.45 0.75 -5.30
C VAL A 59 -3.97 0.09 -6.61
N GLN A 60 -2.65 -0.07 -6.80
CA GLN A 60 -2.03 -0.57 -8.04
C GLN A 60 -2.40 0.23 -9.30
N ILE A 61 -2.56 1.55 -9.14
CA ILE A 61 -2.83 2.49 -10.24
C ILE A 61 -1.70 3.50 -10.35
N PHE A 62 -1.30 3.88 -11.56
CA PHE A 62 -0.33 4.96 -11.77
C PHE A 62 -1.06 6.29 -11.95
N ILE A 63 -0.91 7.23 -11.00
CA ILE A 63 -1.49 8.58 -11.04
C ILE A 63 -0.47 9.50 -11.74
N LYS A 64 -0.24 9.26 -13.03
CA LYS A 64 0.49 10.18 -13.90
C LYS A 64 -0.40 10.59 -15.07
N SER A 65 -1.31 11.54 -14.82
CA SER A 65 -1.97 12.29 -15.88
C SER A 65 -1.15 13.57 -16.13
N GLU A 66 0.04 13.41 -16.70
CA GLU A 66 0.78 14.55 -17.24
C GLU A 66 0.30 14.75 -18.68
N THR A 67 -0.86 15.40 -18.87
CA THR A 67 -1.15 16.00 -20.17
C THR A 67 -0.19 17.18 -20.32
N LEU A 68 0.91 16.95 -21.04
CA LEU A 68 1.83 17.98 -21.50
C LEU A 68 1.06 18.88 -22.48
N VAL A 69 0.29 19.83 -21.96
CA VAL A 69 -0.22 20.93 -22.78
C VAL A 69 1.00 21.81 -23.08
N GLN A 70 1.67 21.53 -24.19
CA GLN A 70 2.63 22.45 -24.78
C GLN A 70 1.85 23.71 -25.18
N ASN A 71 1.94 24.77 -24.37
CA ASN A 71 1.46 26.07 -24.77
C ASN A 71 2.46 26.63 -25.80
N TYR A 72 2.11 26.54 -27.08
CA TYR A 72 2.81 27.27 -28.14
C TYR A 72 2.21 28.69 -28.17
N GLU A 73 2.70 29.57 -27.30
CA GLU A 73 2.57 31.02 -27.51
C GLU A 73 3.87 31.60 -28.07
#